data_AF-A0A4U5J9Z5-F1
#
_entry.id   AF-A0A4U5J9Z5-F1
#
_cell.length_a   1.000
_cell.length_b   1.000
_cell.length_c   1.000
_cell.angle_alpha   90.00
_cell.angle_beta   90.00
_cell.angle_gamma   90.00
#
_symmetry.space_group_name_H-M   'P 1'
#
loop_
_entity.id
_entity.type
_entity.pdbx_description
1 polymer ?
#
loop_
_entity_poly.entity_id
_entity_poly.type
_entity_poly.pdbx_seq_one_letter_code
_entity_poly.pdbx_strand_id
1 'polypeptide(L)'
;MSAGGGRTVLEAIALTVLAFLVAVVAGIVFLVPTIALGYDVDSTPVLIGATAAGQLGFFAVGYGYVRLRNVAVPLAVPTRPDLRYVSGGTALALGVAIGLSYVLSLLGLVPGSVIEDVGVRDPTFFLALAVLSVILVAPVEELLFRGVIQGRLRGRFGPRSAIAGSSLLFGAMHLSNYTGSVPPIVAGASLIAVIGAVFGALYERTGNLAVPILVHAIYNVVLLAISYLAVVYG
;
A
#
# COMPACT_ATOMS: atom_id res chain seq x y z
N MET A 1 -24.28 -4.35 -20.55
CA MET A 1 -22.97 -3.73 -20.23
C MET A 1 -22.22 -3.51 -21.54
N SER A 2 -21.81 -2.28 -21.90
CA SER A 2 -21.03 -2.08 -23.13
C SER A 2 -19.70 -2.84 -23.06
N ALA A 3 -19.26 -3.48 -24.15
CA ALA A 3 -18.05 -4.31 -24.21
C ALA A 3 -16.76 -3.68 -23.61
N GLY A 4 -16.64 -2.34 -23.58
CA GLY A 4 -15.47 -1.65 -23.00
C GLY A 4 -15.42 -1.55 -21.47
N GLY A 5 -16.55 -1.76 -20.77
CA GLY A 5 -16.61 -1.71 -19.30
C GLY A 5 -15.90 -2.91 -18.68
N GLY A 6 -16.27 -4.13 -19.10
CA GLY A 6 -15.64 -5.35 -18.61
C GLY A 6 -14.14 -5.38 -18.87
N ARG A 7 -13.70 -4.96 -20.06
CA ARG A 7 -12.26 -4.85 -20.39
C ARG A 7 -11.50 -3.93 -19.43
N THR A 8 -12.10 -2.81 -19.01
CA THR A 8 -11.45 -1.86 -18.10
C THR A 8 -11.27 -2.46 -16.70
N VAL A 9 -12.26 -3.19 -16.20
CA VAL A 9 -12.18 -3.89 -14.90
C VAL A 9 -11.16 -5.02 -14.96
N LEU A 10 -11.17 -5.83 -16.03
CA LEU A 10 -10.20 -6.90 -16.24
C LEU A 10 -8.77 -6.36 -16.34
N GLU A 11 -8.57 -5.22 -17.01
CA GLU A 11 -7.25 -4.57 -17.09
C GLU A 11 -6.76 -4.12 -15.70
N ALA A 12 -7.63 -3.53 -14.87
CA ALA A 12 -7.29 -3.15 -13.50
C ALA A 12 -6.90 -4.38 -12.65
N ILE A 13 -7.71 -5.44 -12.69
CA ILE A 13 -7.43 -6.69 -11.95
C ILE A 13 -6.13 -7.32 -12.44
N ALA A 14 -5.94 -7.43 -13.76
CA ALA A 14 -4.75 -8.02 -14.34
C ALA A 14 -3.48 -7.25 -13.97
N LEU A 15 -3.53 -5.91 -13.93
CA LEU A 15 -2.42 -5.09 -13.48
C LEU A 15 -2.08 -5.33 -12.01
N THR A 16 -3.09 -5.40 -11.14
CA THR A 16 -2.89 -5.71 -9.72
C THR A 16 -2.24 -7.08 -9.53
N VAL A 17 -2.78 -8.11 -10.19
CA VAL A 17 -2.22 -9.48 -10.12
C VAL A 17 -0.81 -9.53 -10.69
N LEU A 18 -0.56 -8.90 -11.84
CA LEU A 18 0.77 -8.85 -12.45
C LEU A 18 1.77 -8.15 -11.53
N ALA A 19 1.42 -7.01 -10.96
CA ALA A 19 2.28 -6.28 -10.03
C ALA A 19 2.60 -7.12 -8.78
N PHE A 20 1.62 -7.84 -8.23
CA PHE A 20 1.85 -8.78 -7.13
C PHE A 20 2.83 -9.89 -7.50
N LEU A 21 2.57 -10.59 -8.61
CA LEU A 21 3.40 -11.72 -9.03
C LEU A 21 4.83 -11.28 -9.33
N VAL A 22 5.00 -10.14 -10.01
CA VAL A 22 6.32 -9.58 -10.28
C VAL A 22 7.03 -9.17 -8.98
N ALA A 23 6.32 -8.58 -8.02
CA ALA A 23 6.90 -8.24 -6.72
C ALA A 23 7.33 -9.49 -5.93
N VAL A 24 6.51 -10.53 -5.90
CA VAL A 24 6.85 -11.82 -5.26
C VAL A 24 8.06 -12.45 -5.93
N VAL A 25 8.09 -12.51 -7.27
CA VAL A 25 9.23 -13.05 -8.02
C VAL A 25 10.50 -12.23 -7.76
N ALA A 26 10.42 -10.90 -7.75
CA ALA A 26 11.57 -10.04 -7.47
C ALA A 26 12.10 -10.26 -6.04
N GLY A 27 11.22 -10.41 -5.06
CA GLY A 27 11.60 -10.79 -3.69
C GLY A 27 12.29 -12.15 -3.62
N ILE A 28 11.76 -13.17 -4.30
CA ILE A 28 12.38 -14.51 -4.36
C ILE A 28 13.75 -14.45 -5.04
N VAL A 29 13.86 -13.73 -6.16
CA VAL A 29 15.13 -13.56 -6.89
C VAL A 29 16.18 -12.87 -6.01
N PHE A 30 15.76 -11.96 -5.13
CA PHE A 30 16.65 -11.37 -4.12
C PHE A 30 17.04 -12.37 -3.02
N LEU A 31 16.08 -13.17 -2.52
CA LEU A 31 16.30 -14.10 -1.41
C LEU A 31 17.20 -15.31 -1.77
N VAL A 32 17.14 -15.82 -3.00
CA VAL A 32 17.90 -17.02 -3.38
C VAL A 32 19.42 -16.82 -3.23
N PRO A 33 20.04 -15.74 -3.75
CA PRO A 33 21.45 -15.47 -3.51
C PRO A 33 21.80 -15.22 -2.04
N THR A 34 20.92 -14.56 -1.26
CA THR A 34 21.20 -14.30 0.16
C THR A 34 21.28 -15.60 0.96
N ILE A 35 20.40 -16.57 0.66
CA ILE A 35 20.46 -17.92 1.23
C ILE A 35 21.75 -18.63 0.84
N ALA A 36 22.12 -18.58 -0.45
CA ALA A 36 23.34 -19.22 -0.95
C ALA A 36 24.63 -18.64 -0.33
N LEU A 37 24.60 -17.36 0.05
CA LEU A 37 25.68 -16.66 0.74
C LEU A 37 25.66 -16.88 2.27
N GLY A 38 24.70 -17.64 2.80
CA GLY A 38 24.60 -17.97 4.22
C GLY A 38 24.02 -16.86 5.10
N TYR A 39 23.33 -15.87 4.53
CA TYR A 39 22.60 -14.87 5.30
C TYR A 39 21.33 -15.45 5.92
N ASP A 40 20.99 -14.98 7.12
CA ASP A 40 19.73 -15.30 7.78
C ASP A 40 18.56 -14.61 7.07
N VAL A 41 17.62 -15.42 6.56
CA VAL A 41 16.44 -14.95 5.82
C VAL A 41 15.46 -14.18 6.69
N ASP A 42 15.50 -14.40 7.99
CA ASP A 42 14.64 -13.74 8.96
C ASP A 42 15.26 -12.44 9.50
N SER A 43 16.49 -12.11 9.10
CA SER A 43 17.16 -10.89 9.52
C SER A 43 16.55 -9.63 8.87
N THR A 44 16.51 -8.54 9.63
CA THR A 44 15.99 -7.25 9.15
C THR A 44 16.57 -6.79 7.81
N PRO A 45 17.91 -6.82 7.58
CA PRO A 45 18.47 -6.38 6.30
C PRO A 45 17.97 -7.22 5.11
N VAL A 46 17.81 -8.54 5.29
CA VAL A 46 17.36 -9.44 4.22
C VAL A 46 15.88 -9.22 3.93
N LEU A 47 15.03 -9.10 4.95
CA LEU A 47 13.59 -8.84 4.78
C LEU A 47 13.32 -7.46 4.16
N ILE A 48 14.06 -6.43 4.58
CA ILE A 48 13.98 -5.08 3.99
C ILE A 48 14.47 -5.10 2.53
N GLY A 49 15.56 -5.81 2.24
CA GLY A 49 16.07 -5.99 0.89
C GLY A 49 15.08 -6.71 -0.03
N ALA A 50 14.47 -7.80 0.44
CA ALA A 50 13.44 -8.53 -0.30
C ALA A 50 12.20 -7.67 -0.56
N THR A 51 11.76 -6.89 0.45
CA THR A 51 10.65 -5.94 0.32
C THR A 51 10.98 -4.85 -0.70
N ALA A 52 12.19 -4.29 -0.65
CA ALA A 52 12.63 -3.29 -1.63
C ALA A 52 12.68 -3.85 -3.06
N ALA A 53 13.21 -5.07 -3.24
CA ALA A 53 13.21 -5.76 -4.53
C ALA A 53 11.79 -5.97 -5.06
N GLY A 54 10.87 -6.41 -4.19
CA GLY A 54 9.45 -6.54 -4.52
C GLY A 54 8.83 -5.22 -4.98
N GLN A 55 9.08 -4.13 -4.25
CA GLN A 55 8.58 -2.80 -4.61
C GLN A 55 9.20 -2.26 -5.90
N LEU A 56 10.46 -2.57 -6.21
CA LEU A 56 11.05 -2.23 -7.52
C LEU A 56 10.36 -2.99 -8.67
N GLY A 57 10.02 -4.27 -8.46
CA GLY A 57 9.20 -5.04 -9.40
C GLY A 57 7.80 -4.44 -9.58
N PHE A 58 7.17 -4.03 -8.48
CA PHE A 58 5.88 -3.35 -8.46
C PHE A 58 5.92 -2.03 -9.23
N PHE A 59 6.96 -1.22 -9.00
CA PHE A 59 7.24 0.01 -9.72
C PHE A 59 7.43 -0.25 -11.22
N ALA A 60 8.18 -1.28 -11.60
CA ALA A 60 8.42 -1.62 -13.00
C ALA A 60 7.10 -1.89 -13.75
N VAL A 61 6.14 -2.58 -13.11
CA VAL A 61 4.81 -2.82 -13.70
C VAL A 61 4.02 -1.51 -13.83
N GLY A 62 3.90 -0.73 -12.77
CA GLY A 62 3.14 0.53 -12.79
C GLY A 62 3.72 1.56 -13.75
N TYR A 63 5.03 1.81 -13.65
CA TYR A 63 5.74 2.73 -14.54
C TYR A 63 5.78 2.24 -15.99
N GLY A 64 6.00 0.95 -16.21
CA GLY A 64 5.94 0.34 -17.52
C GLY A 64 4.58 0.57 -18.18
N TYR A 65 3.49 0.39 -17.44
CA TYR A 65 2.14 0.69 -17.95
C TYR A 65 1.97 2.18 -18.28
N VAL A 66 2.41 3.08 -17.40
CA VAL A 66 2.39 4.54 -17.66
C VAL A 66 3.08 4.87 -18.97
N ARG A 67 4.27 4.32 -19.21
CA ARG A 67 5.04 4.56 -20.44
C ARG A 67 4.40 3.94 -21.68
N LEU A 68 3.95 2.69 -21.60
CA LEU A 68 3.39 1.96 -22.74
C LEU A 68 2.01 2.48 -23.17
N ARG A 69 1.25 3.05 -22.24
CA ARG A 69 -0.10 3.57 -22.48
C ARG A 69 -0.18 5.09 -22.49
N ASN A 70 0.96 5.76 -22.33
CA ASN A 70 1.08 7.22 -22.26
C ASN A 70 0.06 7.85 -21.28
N VAL A 71 -0.03 7.27 -20.07
CA VAL A 71 -0.97 7.72 -19.04
C VAL A 71 -0.41 8.96 -18.35
N ALA A 72 -1.17 10.04 -18.32
CA ALA A 72 -0.81 11.21 -17.53
C ALA A 72 -1.04 10.93 -16.03
N VAL A 73 0.04 11.01 -15.24
CA VAL A 73 0.00 10.91 -13.78
C VAL A 73 0.53 12.23 -13.21
N PRO A 74 -0.35 13.18 -12.87
CA PRO A 74 0.05 14.47 -12.35
C PRO A 74 0.83 14.32 -11.04
N LEU A 75 2.09 14.76 -11.07
CA LEU A 75 2.98 14.81 -9.92
C LEU A 75 3.62 16.20 -9.86
N ALA A 76 3.36 16.92 -8.78
CA ALA A 76 3.91 18.26 -8.57
C ALA A 76 4.30 18.45 -7.11
N VAL A 77 5.23 19.37 -6.85
CA VAL A 77 5.59 19.76 -5.48
C VAL A 77 4.34 20.33 -4.79
N PRO A 78 3.95 19.83 -3.60
CA PRO A 78 2.77 20.30 -2.91
C PRO A 78 2.82 21.80 -2.60
N THR A 79 1.71 22.47 -2.87
CA THR A 79 1.50 23.88 -2.54
C THR A 79 1.05 24.07 -1.09
N ARG A 80 1.00 25.30 -0.58
CA ARG A 80 0.50 25.57 0.79
C ARG A 80 -0.93 25.06 1.03
N PRO A 81 -1.89 25.21 0.10
CA PRO A 81 -3.20 24.56 0.22
C PRO A 81 -3.12 23.04 0.33
N ASP A 82 -2.22 22.40 -0.43
CA ASP A 82 -2.05 20.94 -0.41
C ASP A 82 -1.61 20.44 0.97
N LEU A 83 -0.83 21.23 1.73
CA LEU A 83 -0.44 20.88 3.09
C LEU A 83 -1.63 20.70 4.05
N ARG A 84 -2.77 21.39 3.79
CA ARG A 84 -4.01 21.19 4.56
C ARG A 84 -4.66 19.85 4.26
N TYR A 85 -4.57 19.41 3.01
CA TYR A 85 -5.02 18.07 2.60
C TYR A 85 -4.09 16.99 3.13
N VAL A 86 -2.78 17.25 3.20
CA VAL A 86 -1.82 16.32 3.81
C VAL A 86 -2.11 16.15 5.30
N SER A 87 -2.21 17.25 6.07
CA SER A 87 -2.47 17.15 7.51
C SER A 87 -3.85 16.59 7.82
N GLY A 88 -4.91 17.11 7.19
CA GLY A 88 -6.28 16.62 7.38
C GLY A 88 -6.47 15.19 6.89
N GLY A 89 -5.86 14.83 5.77
CA GLY A 89 -5.87 13.47 5.23
C GLY A 89 -5.17 12.47 6.13
N THR A 90 -4.03 12.86 6.71
CA THR A 90 -3.30 12.03 7.69
C THR A 90 -4.13 11.81 8.95
N ALA A 91 -4.67 12.88 9.52
CA ALA A 91 -5.52 12.79 10.71
C ALA A 91 -6.76 11.91 10.46
N LEU A 92 -7.38 12.04 9.29
CA LEU A 92 -8.51 11.21 8.88
C LEU A 92 -8.10 9.73 8.73
N ALA A 93 -7.00 9.45 8.04
CA ALA A 93 -6.52 8.08 7.84
C ALA A 93 -6.19 7.39 9.18
N LEU A 94 -5.47 8.09 10.07
CA LEU A 94 -5.16 7.57 11.41
C LEU A 94 -6.43 7.38 12.26
N GLY A 95 -7.34 8.36 12.26
CA GLY A 95 -8.60 8.26 13.00
C GLY A 95 -9.48 7.11 12.52
N VAL A 96 -9.58 6.91 11.20
CA VAL A 96 -10.28 5.77 10.60
C VAL A 96 -9.60 4.45 10.98
N ALA A 97 -8.27 4.38 10.90
CA ALA A 97 -7.54 3.17 11.27
C ALA A 97 -7.75 2.80 12.74
N ILE A 98 -7.64 3.76 13.66
CA ILE A 98 -7.88 3.56 15.10
C ILE A 98 -9.33 3.13 15.35
N GLY A 99 -10.30 3.86 14.78
CA GLY A 99 -11.72 3.58 14.97
C GLY A 99 -12.12 2.21 14.45
N LEU A 100 -11.67 1.85 13.25
CA LEU A 100 -11.94 0.53 12.67
C LEU A 100 -11.22 -0.58 13.44
N SER A 101 -9.96 -0.37 13.85
CA SER A 101 -9.23 -1.36 14.66
C SER A 101 -9.93 -1.63 15.99
N TYR A 102 -10.47 -0.58 16.63
CA TYR A 102 -11.28 -0.72 17.83
C TYR A 102 -12.55 -1.53 17.58
N VAL A 103 -13.29 -1.25 16.49
CA VAL A 103 -14.47 -2.03 16.11
C VAL A 103 -14.11 -3.50 15.85
N LEU A 104 -13.02 -3.78 15.13
CA LEU A 104 -12.58 -5.14 14.89
C LEU A 104 -12.21 -5.86 16.20
N SER A 105 -11.61 -5.17 17.16
CA SER A 105 -11.32 -5.70 18.50
C SER A 105 -12.59 -6.12 19.24
N LEU A 106 -13.62 -5.27 19.24
CA LEU A 106 -14.93 -5.61 19.85
C LEU A 106 -15.61 -6.82 19.21
N LEU A 107 -15.37 -7.04 17.92
CA LEU A 107 -15.94 -8.15 17.16
C LEU A 107 -15.08 -9.43 17.20
N GLY A 108 -13.91 -9.40 17.84
CA GLY A 108 -12.95 -10.52 17.80
C GLY A 108 -12.40 -10.78 16.39
N LEU A 109 -12.31 -9.75 15.55
CA LEU A 109 -11.88 -9.80 14.15
C LEU A 109 -10.50 -9.17 13.92
N VAL A 110 -9.70 -8.98 14.96
CA VAL A 110 -8.31 -8.51 14.82
C VAL A 110 -7.46 -9.65 14.27
N PRO A 111 -6.86 -9.50 13.07
CA PRO A 111 -5.96 -10.52 12.53
C PRO A 111 -4.59 -10.46 13.22
N GLY A 112 -3.83 -11.55 13.13
CA GLY A 112 -2.39 -11.49 13.35
C GLY A 112 -1.70 -10.75 12.20
N SER A 113 -0.48 -10.26 12.42
CA SER A 113 0.25 -9.41 11.48
C SER A 113 1.65 -9.94 11.23
N VAL A 114 1.97 -10.24 9.97
CA VAL A 114 3.32 -10.69 9.57
C VAL A 114 4.37 -9.63 9.88
N ILE A 115 4.03 -8.35 9.70
CA ILE A 115 4.92 -7.22 9.98
C ILE A 115 5.20 -7.11 11.48
N GLU A 116 4.18 -7.33 12.30
CA GLU A 116 4.31 -7.29 13.76
C GLU A 116 5.13 -8.48 14.27
N ASP A 117 4.87 -9.69 13.76
CA ASP A 117 5.60 -10.90 14.10
C ASP A 117 7.11 -10.78 13.79
N VAL A 118 7.49 -10.07 12.72
CA VAL A 118 8.89 -9.75 12.42
C VAL A 118 9.43 -8.69 13.39
N GLY A 119 8.71 -7.58 13.58
CA GLY A 119 9.20 -6.47 14.38
C GLY A 119 9.26 -6.75 15.89
N VAL A 120 8.49 -7.70 16.41
CA VAL A 120 8.63 -8.20 17.79
C VAL A 120 9.96 -8.94 17.97
N ARG A 121 10.44 -9.64 16.93
CA ARG A 121 11.74 -10.34 16.97
C ARG A 121 12.91 -9.39 16.82
N ASP A 122 12.77 -8.38 15.95
CA ASP A 122 13.75 -7.31 15.78
C ASP A 122 13.04 -5.95 15.57
N PRO A 123 12.95 -5.10 16.60
CA PRO A 123 12.25 -3.81 16.50
C PRO A 123 12.86 -2.88 15.45
N THR A 124 14.14 -3.02 15.12
CA THR A 124 14.77 -2.18 14.10
C THR A 124 14.14 -2.35 12.72
N PHE A 125 13.45 -3.48 12.48
CA PHE A 125 12.64 -3.72 11.29
C PHE A 125 11.58 -2.64 11.09
N PHE A 126 10.89 -2.20 12.14
CA PHE A 126 9.86 -1.16 12.02
C PHE A 126 10.45 0.17 11.55
N LEU A 127 11.60 0.55 12.06
CA LEU A 127 12.28 1.80 11.66
C LEU A 127 12.79 1.71 10.22
N ALA A 128 13.40 0.59 9.84
CA ALA A 128 13.88 0.36 8.49
C ALA A 128 12.72 0.35 7.48
N LEU A 129 11.60 -0.30 7.82
CA LEU A 129 10.40 -0.32 6.99
C LEU A 129 9.75 1.06 6.90
N ALA A 130 9.78 1.88 7.96
CA ALA A 130 9.28 3.24 7.94
C ALA A 130 10.07 4.11 6.95
N VAL A 131 11.40 4.01 6.96
CA VAL A 131 12.26 4.68 5.98
C VAL A 131 11.98 4.17 4.56
N LEU A 132 11.94 2.84 4.37
CA LEU A 132 11.63 2.22 3.07
C LEU A 132 10.26 2.68 2.56
N SER A 133 9.30 2.88 3.48
CA SER A 133 7.96 3.30 3.12
C SER A 133 7.90 4.70 2.56
N VAL A 134 8.69 5.63 3.11
CA VAL A 134 8.76 7.00 2.62
C VAL A 134 9.41 7.05 1.23
N ILE A 135 10.50 6.31 1.04
CA ILE A 135 11.31 6.39 -0.18
C ILE A 135 10.74 5.57 -1.34
N LEU A 136 10.05 4.46 -1.04
CA LEU A 136 9.70 3.47 -2.05
C LEU A 136 8.25 2.99 -1.93
N VAL A 137 7.82 2.40 -0.80
CA VAL A 137 6.49 1.75 -0.71
C VAL A 137 5.36 2.71 -1.06
N ALA A 138 5.25 3.85 -0.36
CA ALA A 138 4.16 4.79 -0.59
C ALA A 138 4.21 5.39 -2.01
N PRO A 139 5.35 5.91 -2.52
CA PRO A 139 5.44 6.41 -3.90
C PRO A 139 5.02 5.39 -4.96
N VAL A 140 5.49 4.14 -4.83
CA VAL A 140 5.29 3.08 -5.82
C VAL A 140 3.86 2.57 -5.82
N GLU A 141 3.29 2.35 -4.64
CA GLU A 141 1.91 1.90 -4.54
C GLU A 141 0.94 3.00 -4.99
N GLU A 142 1.13 4.25 -4.59
CA GLU A 142 0.28 5.35 -5.06
C GLU A 142 0.36 5.54 -6.58
N LEU A 143 1.54 5.38 -7.19
CA LEU A 143 1.68 5.41 -8.65
C LEU A 143 0.78 4.37 -9.33
N LEU A 144 0.82 3.11 -8.88
CA LEU A 144 0.01 2.05 -9.50
C LEU A 144 -1.48 2.23 -9.19
N PHE A 145 -1.84 2.42 -7.92
CA PHE A 145 -3.25 2.42 -7.55
C PHE A 145 -3.93 3.73 -7.92
N ARG A 146 -3.34 4.89 -7.63
CA ARG A 146 -4.01 6.18 -7.82
C ARG A 146 -3.72 6.74 -9.20
N GLY A 147 -2.45 6.69 -9.61
CA GLY A 147 -2.03 7.11 -10.95
C GLY A 147 -2.64 6.23 -12.05
N VAL A 148 -2.44 4.92 -11.97
CA VAL A 148 -2.79 3.99 -13.05
C VAL A 148 -4.21 3.41 -12.90
N ILE A 149 -4.48 2.62 -11.86
CA ILE A 149 -5.71 1.83 -11.73
C ILE A 149 -6.93 2.74 -11.56
N GLN A 150 -6.88 3.65 -10.58
CA GLN A 150 -7.95 4.61 -10.34
C GLN A 150 -8.15 5.52 -11.56
N GLY A 151 -7.08 6.07 -12.15
CA GLY A 151 -7.16 6.87 -13.37
C GLY A 151 -7.87 6.12 -14.52
N ARG A 152 -7.54 4.85 -14.70
CA ARG A 152 -8.12 3.99 -15.74
C ARG A 152 -9.61 3.67 -15.49
N LEU A 153 -9.99 3.40 -14.25
CA LEU A 153 -11.38 3.17 -13.85
C LEU A 153 -12.19 4.47 -13.95
N ARG A 154 -11.62 5.61 -13.56
CA ARG A 154 -12.24 6.94 -13.58
C ARG A 154 -12.69 7.31 -14.98
N GLY A 155 -11.85 7.08 -15.99
CA GLY A 155 -12.18 7.36 -17.39
C GLY A 155 -13.42 6.62 -17.89
N ARG A 156 -13.80 5.49 -17.29
CA ARG A 156 -14.96 4.69 -17.72
C ARG A 156 -16.17 4.79 -16.79
N PHE A 157 -15.94 4.84 -15.48
CA PHE A 157 -16.98 4.68 -14.44
C PHE A 157 -17.15 5.92 -13.56
N GLY A 158 -16.33 6.96 -13.76
CA GLY A 158 -16.33 8.16 -12.93
C GLY A 158 -15.55 8.00 -11.63
N PRO A 159 -15.35 9.10 -10.88
CA PRO A 159 -14.40 9.17 -9.77
C PRO A 159 -14.80 8.28 -8.58
N ARG A 160 -16.08 8.23 -8.20
CA ARG A 160 -16.54 7.46 -7.03
C ARG A 160 -16.29 5.95 -7.19
N SER A 161 -16.68 5.40 -8.34
CA SER A 161 -16.46 3.99 -8.65
C SER A 161 -14.98 3.65 -8.82
N ALA A 162 -14.19 4.60 -9.33
CA ALA A 162 -12.75 4.44 -9.45
C ALA A 162 -12.05 4.36 -8.09
N ILE A 163 -12.41 5.25 -7.16
CA ILE A 163 -11.91 5.21 -5.77
C ILE A 163 -12.28 3.86 -5.14
N ALA A 164 -13.56 3.46 -5.20
CA ALA A 164 -14.00 2.20 -4.61
C ALA A 164 -13.26 0.99 -5.21
N GLY A 165 -13.22 0.87 -6.53
CA GLY A 165 -12.57 -0.25 -7.21
C GLY A 165 -11.06 -0.31 -6.96
N SER A 166 -10.36 0.82 -7.07
CA SER A 166 -8.92 0.87 -6.80
C SER A 166 -8.59 0.55 -5.35
N SER A 167 -9.42 1.00 -4.40
CA SER A 167 -9.17 0.79 -2.97
C SER A 167 -9.45 -0.65 -2.54
N LEU A 168 -10.45 -1.31 -3.14
CA LEU A 168 -10.67 -2.74 -2.94
C LEU A 168 -9.50 -3.58 -3.46
N LEU A 169 -8.96 -3.23 -4.64
CA LEU A 169 -7.77 -3.90 -5.18
C LEU A 169 -6.53 -3.63 -4.32
N PHE A 170 -6.40 -2.42 -3.78
CA PHE A 170 -5.34 -2.07 -2.82
C PHE A 170 -5.43 -2.91 -1.55
N GLY A 171 -6.60 -3.00 -0.91
CA GLY A 171 -6.79 -3.84 0.28
C GLY A 171 -6.58 -5.33 0.02
N ALA A 172 -7.07 -5.85 -1.12
CA ALA A 172 -6.90 -7.26 -1.49
C ALA A 172 -5.42 -7.68 -1.60
N MET A 173 -4.55 -6.77 -2.01
CA MET A 173 -3.11 -7.01 -2.10
C MET A 173 -2.43 -7.19 -0.73
N HIS A 174 -3.08 -6.73 0.34
CA HIS A 174 -2.57 -6.81 1.70
C HIS A 174 -3.07 -8.06 2.45
N LEU A 175 -3.86 -8.94 1.80
CA LEU A 175 -4.33 -10.17 2.43
C LEU A 175 -3.16 -11.03 2.96
N SER A 176 -2.02 -11.05 2.27
CA SER A 176 -0.82 -11.78 2.69
C SER A 176 -0.08 -11.17 3.87
N ASN A 177 -0.43 -9.95 4.29
CA ASN A 177 0.20 -9.29 5.44
C ASN A 177 -0.41 -9.77 6.77
N TYR A 178 -1.53 -10.49 6.71
CA TYR A 178 -2.30 -10.92 7.86
C TYR A 178 -2.27 -12.44 8.04
N THR A 179 -2.27 -12.87 9.29
CA THR A 179 -2.32 -14.28 9.71
C THR A 179 -3.58 -14.54 10.55
N GLY A 180 -3.98 -15.80 10.68
CA GLY A 180 -5.17 -16.22 11.41
C GLY A 180 -6.26 -16.81 10.52
N SER A 181 -7.51 -16.79 10.99
CA SER A 181 -8.64 -17.31 10.23
C SER A 181 -9.08 -16.34 9.12
N VAL A 182 -9.86 -16.83 8.15
CA VAL A 182 -10.30 -16.04 7.00
C VAL A 182 -11.05 -14.75 7.39
N PRO A 183 -12.00 -14.73 8.35
CA PRO A 183 -12.75 -13.52 8.64
C PRO A 183 -11.90 -12.34 9.17
N PRO A 184 -10.99 -12.52 10.16
CA PRO A 184 -10.05 -11.48 10.57
C PRO A 184 -9.13 -10.99 9.44
N ILE A 185 -8.61 -11.89 8.61
CA ILE A 185 -7.74 -11.53 7.47
C ILE A 185 -8.50 -10.61 6.50
N VAL A 186 -9.72 -10.99 6.12
CA VAL A 186 -10.58 -10.18 5.24
C VAL A 186 -10.95 -8.85 5.90
N ALA A 187 -11.18 -8.83 7.21
CA ALA A 187 -11.47 -7.61 7.95
C ALA A 187 -10.28 -6.63 7.95
N GLY A 188 -9.05 -7.12 8.18
CA GLY A 188 -7.82 -6.34 8.08
C GLY A 188 -7.62 -5.76 6.67
N ALA A 189 -7.74 -6.60 5.64
CA ALA A 189 -7.65 -6.15 4.25
C ALA A 189 -8.74 -5.12 3.88
N SER A 190 -9.94 -5.28 4.43
CA SER A 190 -11.04 -4.32 4.24
C SER A 190 -10.76 -2.99 4.93
N LEU A 191 -10.15 -2.99 6.12
CA LEU A 191 -9.67 -1.76 6.78
C LEU A 191 -8.66 -1.04 5.88
N ILE A 192 -7.68 -1.75 5.33
CA ILE A 192 -6.71 -1.17 4.39
C ILE A 192 -7.40 -0.62 3.13
N ALA A 193 -8.45 -1.28 2.62
CA ALA A 193 -9.25 -0.73 1.54
C ALA A 193 -9.93 0.59 1.90
N VAL A 194 -10.45 0.75 3.13
CA VAL A 194 -11.05 2.02 3.58
C VAL A 194 -9.99 3.12 3.66
N ILE A 195 -8.80 2.82 4.19
CA ILE A 195 -7.67 3.76 4.19
C ILE A 195 -7.27 4.12 2.76
N GLY A 196 -7.23 3.13 1.87
CA GLY A 196 -6.95 3.34 0.47
C GLY A 196 -7.93 4.28 -0.22
N ALA A 197 -9.20 4.29 0.21
CA ALA A 197 -10.23 5.20 -0.28
C ALA A 197 -9.99 6.65 0.18
N VAL A 198 -9.41 6.86 1.37
CA VAL A 198 -8.96 8.19 1.81
C VAL A 198 -7.90 8.72 0.85
N PHE A 199 -6.88 7.92 0.52
CA PHE A 199 -5.83 8.32 -0.42
C PHE A 199 -6.39 8.60 -1.82
N GLY A 200 -7.28 7.73 -2.32
CA GLY A 200 -7.94 7.92 -3.60
C GLY A 200 -8.80 9.18 -3.67
N ALA A 201 -9.49 9.52 -2.59
CA ALA A 201 -10.26 10.76 -2.49
C ALA A 201 -9.35 12.00 -2.48
N LEU A 202 -8.23 11.97 -1.75
CA LEU A 202 -7.25 13.06 -1.75
C LEU A 202 -6.66 13.29 -3.13
N TYR A 203 -6.37 12.20 -3.86
CA TYR A 203 -5.90 12.29 -5.24
C TYR A 203 -6.92 12.98 -6.16
N GLU A 204 -8.20 12.59 -6.13
CA GLU A 204 -9.24 13.25 -6.95
C GLU A 204 -9.44 14.73 -6.55
N ARG A 205 -9.30 15.06 -5.26
CA ARG A 205 -9.52 16.43 -4.77
C ARG A 205 -8.39 17.39 -5.12
N THR A 206 -7.16 16.89 -5.13
CA THR A 206 -5.96 17.73 -5.33
C THR A 206 -5.42 17.66 -6.75
N GLY A 207 -5.71 16.58 -7.48
CA GLY A 207 -5.13 16.36 -8.81
C GLY A 207 -3.61 16.27 -8.78
N ASN A 208 -3.02 15.90 -7.63
CA ASN A 208 -1.58 15.81 -7.43
C ASN A 208 -1.23 14.52 -6.67
N LEU A 209 -0.47 13.63 -7.29
CA LEU A 209 -0.07 12.35 -6.70
C LEU A 209 0.84 12.53 -5.47
N ALA A 210 1.56 13.65 -5.35
CA ALA A 210 2.42 13.89 -4.18
C ALA A 210 1.62 13.96 -2.87
N VAL A 211 0.37 14.43 -2.91
CA VAL A 211 -0.48 14.56 -1.72
C VAL A 211 -0.80 13.20 -1.09
N PRO A 212 -1.41 12.24 -1.80
CA PRO A 212 -1.65 10.91 -1.23
C PRO A 212 -0.35 10.17 -0.90
N ILE A 213 0.75 10.37 -1.65
CA ILE A 213 2.07 9.80 -1.31
C ILE A 213 2.52 10.25 0.07
N LEU A 214 2.47 11.56 0.36
CA LEU A 214 2.86 12.09 1.66
C LEU A 214 1.96 11.59 2.78
N VAL A 215 0.65 11.56 2.56
CA VAL A 215 -0.30 11.06 3.55
C VAL A 215 -0.07 9.58 3.85
N HIS A 216 0.12 8.76 2.82
CA HIS A 216 0.41 7.33 2.96
C HIS A 216 1.76 7.12 3.68
N ALA A 217 2.82 7.84 3.28
CA ALA A 217 4.13 7.75 3.93
C ALA A 217 4.06 8.14 5.42
N ILE A 218 3.41 9.25 5.76
CA ILE A 218 3.25 9.69 7.17
C ILE A 218 2.41 8.67 7.94
N TYR A 219 1.32 8.17 7.36
CA TYR A 219 0.48 7.13 7.96
C TYR A 219 1.30 5.90 8.34
N ASN A 220 2.11 5.37 7.41
CA ASN A 220 2.96 4.21 7.67
C ASN A 220 4.03 4.50 8.72
N VAL A 221 4.72 5.65 8.64
CA VAL A 221 5.74 6.05 9.62
C VAL A 221 5.14 6.13 11.03
N VAL A 222 3.96 6.73 11.19
CA VAL A 222 3.31 6.85 12.49
C VAL A 222 2.95 5.47 13.06
N LEU A 223 2.34 4.59 12.26
CA LEU A 223 1.99 3.25 12.73
C LEU A 223 3.22 2.42 13.10
N LEU A 224 4.26 2.42 12.25
CA LEU A 224 5.49 1.68 12.50
C LEU A 224 6.26 2.24 13.71
N ALA A 225 6.26 3.56 13.90
CA ALA A 225 6.84 4.18 15.10
C ALA A 225 6.08 3.79 16.37
N ILE A 226 4.75 3.75 16.33
CA ILE A 226 3.94 3.27 17.47
C ILE A 226 4.26 1.81 17.77
N SER A 227 4.33 0.94 16.75
CA SER A 227 4.71 -0.47 16.92
C SER A 227 6.11 -0.63 17.51
N TYR A 228 7.09 0.15 17.04
CA TYR A 228 8.44 0.16 17.62
C TYR A 228 8.43 0.54 19.10
N LEU A 229 7.76 1.65 19.44
CA LEU A 229 7.71 2.12 20.82
C LEU A 229 6.99 1.12 21.74
N ALA A 230 5.92 0.48 21.25
CA ALA A 230 5.19 -0.53 22.00
C ALA A 230 6.04 -1.76 22.31
N VAL A 231 6.89 -2.21 21.38
CA VAL A 231 7.76 -3.38 21.61
C VAL A 231 8.97 -3.04 22.49
N VAL A 232 9.53 -1.82 22.36
CA VAL A 232 10.77 -1.43 23.06
C VAL A 232 10.51 -0.92 24.49
N TYR A 233 9.37 -0.27 24.72
CA TYR A 233 9.05 0.40 25.98
C TYR A 233 7.76 -0.07 26.66
N GLY A 234 6.97 -0.93 26.01
CA GLY A 234 5.75 -1.55 26.58
C GLY A 234 6.06 -2.84 27.33
#